data_AF-A0A964LN28-F1
#
_entry.id   AF-A0A964LN28-F1
#
_cell.length_a   1.000
_cell.length_b   1.000
_cell.length_c   1.000
_cell.angle_alpha   90.00
_cell.angle_beta   90.00
_cell.angle_gamma   90.00
#
_symmetry.space_group_name_H-M   'P 1'
#
loop_
_entity.id
_entity.type
_entity.pdbx_description
1 polymer ?
#
loop_
_entity_poly.entity_id
_entity_poly.type
_entity_poly.pdbx_seq_one_letter_code
_entity_poly.pdbx_strand_id
1 'polypeptide(L)'
;MAQQFEVGRQIVAAGLVPIIEPEVDIKCPEKAKAESLLNASIMQHLGKLGASQRVMLKLTLPEQDNLYADCIAHPNVLRVVALSGGYSREEANRRLARQHNMIASFSRALVEGLTAQQSDAQFDEAMDASIQGIYEASRT
;
A
#
# COMPACT_ATOMS: atom_id res chain seq x y z
N MET A 1 -9.34 12.91 3.83
CA MET A 1 -8.14 12.78 4.68
C MET A 1 -8.33 13.16 6.15
N ALA A 2 -9.11 14.20 6.49
CA ALA A 2 -9.25 14.65 7.89
C ALA A 2 -9.59 13.52 8.88
N GLN A 3 -10.62 12.73 8.58
CA GLN A 3 -11.04 11.58 9.40
C GLN A 3 -9.92 10.55 9.61
N GLN A 4 -9.25 10.12 8.54
CA GLN A 4 -8.19 9.10 8.59
C GLN A 4 -7.05 9.52 9.52
N PHE A 5 -6.61 10.78 9.45
CA PHE A 5 -5.57 11.30 10.33
C PHE A 5 -6.06 11.62 11.74
N GLU A 6 -7.34 11.92 11.93
CA GLU A 6 -7.93 12.06 13.26
C GLU A 6 -7.90 10.74 14.03
N VAL A 7 -8.40 9.67 13.42
CA VAL A 7 -8.34 8.32 13.99
C VAL A 7 -6.88 7.89 14.15
N GLY A 8 -6.03 8.13 13.15
CA GLY A 8 -4.59 7.84 13.23
C GLY A 8 -3.93 8.50 14.44
N ARG A 9 -4.24 9.76 14.75
CA ARG A 9 -3.69 10.44 15.94
C ARG A 9 -4.15 9.83 17.26
N GLN A 10 -5.39 9.33 17.34
CA GLN A 10 -5.88 8.62 18.53
C GLN A 10 -5.07 7.34 18.74
N ILE A 11 -4.79 6.59 17.67
CA ILE A 11 -3.99 5.36 17.71
C ILE A 11 -2.54 5.65 18.13
N VAL A 12 -1.94 6.71 17.58
CA VAL A 12 -0.61 7.17 17.98
C VAL A 12 -0.57 7.57 19.45
N ALA A 13 -1.60 8.26 19.96
CA ALA A 13 -1.68 8.64 21.36
C ALA A 13 -1.79 7.42 22.30
N ALA A 14 -2.30 6.29 21.82
CA ALA A 14 -2.32 5.01 22.53
C ALA A 14 -0.99 4.23 22.44
N GLY A 15 0.05 4.77 21.80
CA GLY A 15 1.36 4.14 21.67
C GLY A 15 1.47 3.11 20.54
N LEU A 16 0.53 3.11 19.59
CA LEU A 16 0.51 2.22 18.43
C LEU A 16 0.84 2.98 17.14
N VAL A 17 1.25 2.25 16.10
CA VAL A 17 1.49 2.81 14.76
C VAL A 17 0.29 2.48 13.86
N PRO A 18 -0.52 3.48 13.45
CA PRO A 18 -1.64 3.24 12.54
C PRO A 18 -1.16 3.04 11.10
N ILE A 19 -1.88 2.19 10.37
CA ILE A 19 -1.86 2.17 8.90
C ILE A 19 -3.06 2.98 8.41
N ILE A 20 -2.80 4.10 7.72
CA ILE A 20 -3.83 4.93 7.11
C ILE A 20 -4.06 4.45 5.67
N GLU A 21 -5.29 4.03 5.36
CA GLU A 21 -5.65 3.38 4.09
C GLU A 21 -6.72 4.18 3.29
N PRO A 22 -6.35 5.31 2.65
CA PRO A 22 -7.22 6.05 1.76
C PRO A 22 -7.17 5.46 0.35
N GLU A 23 -7.94 4.41 0.09
CA GLU A 23 -8.02 3.76 -1.22
C GLU A 23 -8.64 4.69 -2.28
N VAL A 24 -7.98 4.76 -3.45
CA VAL A 24 -8.58 5.25 -4.70
C VAL A 24 -9.01 4.03 -5.50
N ASP A 25 -10.29 3.98 -5.91
CA ASP A 25 -10.80 2.89 -6.74
C ASP A 25 -10.03 2.80 -8.07
N ILE A 26 -9.57 1.60 -8.43
CA ILE A 26 -8.84 1.34 -9.68
C ILE A 26 -9.68 1.62 -10.93
N LYS A 27 -11.01 1.71 -10.79
CA LYS A 27 -11.97 2.07 -11.86
C LYS A 27 -12.35 3.54 -11.88
N CYS A 28 -11.74 4.39 -11.04
CA CYS A 28 -11.99 5.82 -11.04
C CYS A 28 -11.70 6.43 -12.43
N PRO A 29 -12.66 7.11 -13.08
CA PRO A 29 -12.44 7.68 -14.41
C PRO A 29 -11.31 8.72 -14.47
N GLU A 30 -11.08 9.43 -13.37
CA GLU A 30 -10.01 10.42 -13.21
C GLU A 30 -8.96 9.95 -12.17
N LYS A 31 -8.63 8.66 -12.14
CA LYS A 31 -7.75 8.05 -11.12
C LYS A 31 -6.46 8.84 -10.86
N ALA A 32 -5.68 9.18 -11.91
CA ALA A 32 -4.42 9.92 -11.75
C ALA A 32 -4.60 11.31 -11.09
N LYS A 33 -5.74 11.98 -11.37
CA LYS A 33 -6.07 13.28 -10.76
C LYS A 33 -6.51 13.10 -9.31
N ALA A 34 -7.32 12.07 -9.02
CA ALA A 34 -7.71 11.73 -7.66
C ALA A 34 -6.49 11.39 -6.79
N GLU A 35 -5.53 10.63 -7.32
CA GLU A 35 -4.28 10.28 -6.66
C GLU A 35 -3.39 11.50 -6.40
N SER A 36 -3.27 12.41 -7.37
CA SER A 36 -2.55 13.68 -7.18
C SER A 36 -3.15 14.52 -6.06
N LEU A 37 -4.48 14.64 -6.01
CA LEU A 37 -5.19 15.35 -4.94
C LEU A 37 -5.04 14.65 -3.59
N LEU A 38 -5.09 13.33 -3.58
CA LEU A 38 -4.87 12.52 -2.39
C LEU A 38 -3.45 12.72 -1.86
N ASN A 39 -2.42 12.64 -2.70
CA ASN A 39 -1.02 12.83 -2.30
C ASN A 39 -0.81 14.21 -1.66
N ALA A 40 -1.28 15.27 -2.32
CA ALA A 40 -1.21 16.63 -1.79
C ALA A 40 -1.90 16.73 -0.42
N SER A 41 -3.05 16.09 -0.24
CA SER A 41 -3.78 16.07 1.03
C SER A 41 -3.04 15.26 2.11
N ILE A 42 -2.44 14.12 1.77
CA ILE A 42 -1.61 13.32 2.68
C ILE A 42 -0.44 14.16 3.19
N MET A 43 0.31 14.81 2.30
CA MET A 43 1.47 15.62 2.66
C MET A 43 1.11 16.78 3.59
N GLN A 44 -0.02 17.46 3.35
CA GLN A 44 -0.53 18.50 4.25
C GLN A 44 -0.85 17.98 5.66
N HIS A 45 -1.32 16.73 5.77
CA HIS A 45 -1.63 16.14 7.06
C HIS A 45 -0.40 15.56 7.76
N LEU A 46 0.55 14.99 7.00
CA LEU A 46 1.84 14.55 7.52
C LEU A 46 2.64 15.71 8.13
N GLY A 47 2.63 16.89 7.49
CA GLY A 47 3.28 18.09 8.01
C GLY A 47 2.71 18.64 9.32
N LYS A 48 1.57 18.12 9.79
CA LYS A 48 0.95 18.48 11.08
C LYS A 48 1.28 17.49 12.20
N LEU A 49 2.00 16.40 11.89
CA LEU A 49 2.43 15.43 12.87
C LEU A 49 3.65 15.96 13.64
N GLY A 50 3.66 15.75 14.96
CA GLY A 50 4.85 16.00 15.78
C GLY A 50 5.99 15.05 15.44
N ALA A 51 7.25 15.42 15.76
CA ALA A 51 8.44 14.65 15.37
C ALA A 51 8.46 13.17 15.84
N SER A 52 7.81 12.87 16.96
CA SER A 52 7.68 11.51 17.51
C SER A 52 6.47 10.72 16.98
N GLN A 53 5.54 11.37 16.27
CA GLN A 53 4.33 10.72 15.76
C GLN A 53 4.66 10.02 14.44
N ARG A 54 4.37 8.72 14.38
CA ARG A 54 4.70 7.90 13.20
C ARG A 54 3.45 7.22 12.67
N VAL A 55 3.35 7.14 11.35
CA VAL A 55 2.27 6.44 10.65
C VAL A 55 2.84 5.55 9.54
N MET A 56 2.06 4.57 9.12
CA MET A 56 2.25 3.87 7.86
C MET A 56 1.12 4.27 6.91
N LEU A 57 1.38 4.21 5.61
CA LEU A 57 0.37 4.49 4.58
C LEU A 57 0.13 3.22 3.76
N LYS A 58 -1.14 2.88 3.53
CA LYS A 58 -1.53 1.82 2.59
C LYS A 58 -2.31 2.45 1.44
N LEU A 59 -1.72 2.46 0.26
CA LEU A 59 -2.20 3.25 -0.88
C LEU A 59 -2.46 2.36 -2.09
N THR A 60 -3.40 2.78 -2.94
CA THR A 60 -3.59 2.16 -4.26
C THR A 60 -2.32 2.35 -5.10
N LEU A 61 -1.94 1.33 -5.88
CA LEU A 61 -0.86 1.44 -6.86
C LEU A 61 -1.17 2.57 -7.86
N PRO A 62 -0.31 3.61 -7.95
CA PRO A 62 -0.63 4.82 -8.70
C PRO A 62 -0.58 4.61 -10.22
N GLU A 63 -1.20 5.52 -10.97
CA GLU A 63 -0.99 5.59 -12.44
C GLU A 63 0.37 6.19 -12.80
N GLN A 64 0.85 7.15 -12.01
CA GLN A 64 2.17 7.75 -12.18
C GLN A 64 3.21 7.01 -11.34
N ASP A 65 4.28 6.56 -12.00
CA ASP A 65 5.42 5.93 -11.32
C ASP A 65 6.02 6.87 -10.28
N ASN A 66 6.23 6.33 -9.08
CA ASN A 66 6.82 7.00 -7.93
C ASN A 66 6.04 8.24 -7.45
N LEU A 67 4.73 8.31 -7.73
CA LEU A 67 3.88 9.42 -7.26
C LEU A 67 4.02 9.70 -5.75
N TYR A 68 4.18 8.65 -4.94
CA TYR A 68 4.27 8.74 -3.48
C TYR A 68 5.72 8.76 -2.94
N ALA A 69 6.72 9.07 -3.75
CA ALA A 69 8.12 9.12 -3.31
C ALA A 69 8.35 10.15 -2.18
N ASP A 70 7.61 11.25 -2.19
CA ASP A 70 7.63 12.27 -1.14
C ASP A 70 7.04 11.74 0.18
N CYS A 71 5.96 10.96 0.13
CA CYS A 71 5.42 10.25 1.29
C CYS A 71 6.43 9.26 1.86
N ILE A 72 7.13 8.50 1.00
CA ILE A 72 8.16 7.54 1.41
C ILE A 72 9.33 8.25 2.11
N ALA A 73 9.75 9.40 1.59
CA ALA A 73 10.84 10.20 2.16
C ALA A 73 10.44 10.98 3.43
N HIS A 74 9.15 11.08 3.74
CA HIS A 74 8.67 11.91 4.83
C HIS A 74 9.08 11.34 6.21
N PRO A 75 9.66 12.14 7.12
CA PRO A 75 10.18 11.63 8.39
C PRO A 75 9.10 10.99 9.26
N ASN A 76 7.85 11.45 9.23
CA ASN A 76 6.77 10.84 10.00
C ASN A 76 6.18 9.55 9.40
N VAL A 77 6.63 9.12 8.22
CA VAL A 77 6.18 7.88 7.57
C VAL A 77 7.20 6.77 7.81
N LEU A 78 6.76 5.66 8.40
CA LEU A 78 7.63 4.49 8.63
C LEU A 78 7.74 3.60 7.40
N ARG A 79 6.64 3.44 6.68
CA ARG A 79 6.58 2.65 5.46
C ARG A 79 5.34 3.03 4.64
N VAL A 80 5.47 2.93 3.32
CA VAL A 80 4.34 2.94 2.40
C VAL A 80 4.16 1.52 1.87
N VAL A 81 2.95 1.01 1.99
CA VAL A 81 2.55 -0.32 1.53
C VAL A 81 1.44 -0.19 0.48
N ALA A 82 1.33 -1.14 -0.44
CA ALA A 82 0.38 -1.10 -1.54
C ALA A 82 -0.75 -2.11 -1.36
N LEU A 83 -1.99 -1.68 -1.61
CA LEU A 83 -3.11 -2.59 -1.82
C LEU A 83 -3.21 -2.99 -3.30
N SER A 84 -3.67 -4.21 -3.59
CA SER A 84 -3.87 -4.64 -4.98
C SER A 84 -5.13 -4.05 -5.61
N GLY A 85 -6.13 -3.64 -4.82
CA GLY A 85 -7.28 -2.85 -5.27
C GLY A 85 -8.19 -3.53 -6.29
N GLY A 86 -8.03 -4.83 -6.52
CA GLY A 86 -8.75 -5.58 -7.55
C GLY A 86 -7.95 -5.90 -8.81
N TYR A 87 -6.69 -5.46 -8.91
CA TYR A 87 -5.75 -6.02 -9.88
C TYR A 87 -5.46 -7.49 -9.56
N SER A 88 -5.19 -8.29 -10.61
CA SER A 88 -4.60 -9.62 -10.45
C SER A 88 -3.23 -9.51 -9.78
N ARG A 89 -2.75 -10.60 -9.15
CA ARG A 89 -1.39 -10.64 -8.57
C ARG A 89 -0.32 -10.19 -9.57
N GLU A 90 -0.41 -10.64 -10.82
CA GLU A 90 0.55 -10.30 -11.88
C GLU A 90 0.56 -8.79 -12.19
N GLU A 91 -0.60 -8.18 -12.42
CA GLU A 91 -0.72 -6.74 -12.70
C GLU A 91 -0.26 -5.91 -11.49
N ALA A 92 -0.64 -6.32 -10.29
CA ALA A 92 -0.26 -5.64 -9.06
C ALA A 92 1.27 -5.67 -8.86
N ASN A 93 1.92 -6.82 -9.09
CA ASN A 93 3.38 -6.94 -9.03
C ASN A 93 4.07 -6.06 -10.08
N ARG A 94 3.58 -6.06 -11.33
CA ARG A 94 4.15 -5.24 -12.41
C ARG A 94 4.09 -3.74 -12.09
N ARG A 95 2.97 -3.29 -11.53
CA ARG A 95 2.80 -1.89 -11.10
C ARG A 95 3.65 -1.57 -9.89
N LEU A 96 3.71 -2.46 -8.91
CA LEU A 96 4.48 -2.29 -7.67
C LEU A 96 5.98 -2.16 -7.95
N ALA A 97 6.53 -2.98 -8.86
CA ALA A 97 7.95 -2.97 -9.23
C ALA A 97 8.42 -1.63 -9.85
N ARG A 98 7.49 -0.72 -10.19
CA ARG A 98 7.78 0.64 -10.69
C ARG A 98 7.76 1.70 -9.59
N GLN A 99 7.39 1.31 -8.35
CA GLN A 99 7.24 2.18 -7.18
C GLN A 99 8.38 1.90 -6.19
N HIS A 100 9.49 2.62 -6.35
CA HIS A 100 10.70 2.40 -5.56
C HIS A 100 10.43 2.58 -4.06
N ASN A 101 10.87 1.63 -3.25
CA ASN A 101 10.71 1.58 -1.78
C ASN A 101 9.25 1.46 -1.28
N MET A 102 8.29 1.17 -2.16
CA MET A 102 6.94 0.77 -1.78
C MET A 102 6.86 -0.76 -1.72
N ILE A 103 6.22 -1.31 -0.68
CA ILE A 103 6.10 -2.78 -0.53
C ILE A 103 4.66 -3.25 -0.64
N ALA A 104 4.41 -4.51 -0.97
CA ALA A 104 3.05 -5.04 -1.02
C ALA A 104 2.41 -5.18 0.37
N SER A 105 1.11 -4.95 0.45
CA SER A 105 0.21 -5.37 1.53
C SER A 105 -1.04 -6.00 0.91
N PHE A 106 -0.83 -7.07 0.14
CA PHE A 106 -1.88 -7.77 -0.60
C PHE A 106 -2.62 -8.77 0.29
N SER A 107 -3.93 -8.89 0.07
CA SER A 107 -4.79 -9.89 0.72
C SER A 107 -5.22 -10.97 -0.28
N ARG A 108 -6.33 -10.76 -0.99
CA ARG A 108 -6.83 -11.72 -2.00
C ARG A 108 -5.81 -12.02 -3.09
N ALA A 109 -5.03 -11.04 -3.53
CA ALA A 109 -4.00 -11.26 -4.54
C ALA A 109 -2.84 -12.15 -4.04
N LEU A 110 -2.56 -12.19 -2.73
CA LEU A 110 -1.57 -13.12 -2.17
C LEU A 110 -2.01 -14.58 -2.35
N VAL A 111 -3.31 -14.85 -2.14
CA VAL A 111 -3.88 -16.20 -2.13
C VAL A 111 -4.63 -16.55 -3.42
N GLU A 112 -4.53 -15.72 -4.45
CA GLU A 112 -5.18 -15.96 -5.75
C GLU A 112 -4.64 -17.26 -6.37
N GLY A 113 -5.55 -18.17 -6.70
CA GLY A 113 -5.24 -19.50 -7.23
C GLY A 113 -5.16 -20.62 -6.18
N LEU A 114 -5.15 -20.29 -4.89
CA LEU A 114 -5.18 -21.30 -3.82
C LEU A 114 -6.60 -21.82 -3.59
N THR A 115 -6.75 -23.14 -3.41
CA THR A 115 -8.04 -23.79 -3.15
C THR A 115 -7.93 -24.89 -2.10
N ALA A 116 -9.05 -25.21 -1.47
CA ALA A 116 -9.11 -26.29 -0.48
C ALA A 116 -9.00 -27.71 -1.08
N GLN A 117 -8.95 -27.84 -2.42
CA GLN A 117 -8.86 -29.12 -3.13
C GLN A 117 -7.43 -29.48 -3.54
N GLN A 118 -6.48 -28.57 -3.37
CA GLN A 118 -5.07 -28.82 -3.62
C GLN A 118 -4.51 -29.81 -2.59
N SER A 119 -3.50 -30.59 -2.98
CA SER A 119 -2.65 -31.24 -1.98
C SER A 119 -1.77 -30.20 -1.26
N ASP A 120 -1.28 -30.54 -0.08
CA ASP A 120 -0.35 -29.67 0.67
C ASP A 120 0.83 -29.21 -0.19
N ALA A 121 1.43 -30.13 -0.96
CA ALA A 121 2.55 -29.80 -1.85
C ALA A 121 2.18 -28.80 -2.96
N GLN A 122 0.99 -28.92 -3.55
CA GLN A 122 0.51 -27.98 -4.58
C GLN A 122 0.18 -26.61 -3.98
N PHE A 123 -0.37 -26.60 -2.77
CA PHE A 123 -0.67 -25.38 -2.03
C PHE A 123 0.62 -24.64 -1.68
N ASP A 124 1.60 -25.34 -1.11
CA ASP A 124 2.89 -24.78 -0.69
C ASP A 124 3.66 -24.23 -1.90
N GLU A 125 3.74 -24.98 -2.99
CA GLU A 125 4.39 -24.52 -4.23
C GLU A 125 3.73 -23.24 -4.79
N ALA A 126 2.39 -23.19 -4.79
CA ALA A 126 1.66 -22.02 -5.28
C ALA A 126 1.77 -20.80 -4.34
N MET A 127 1.82 -21.03 -3.03
CA MET A 127 2.02 -19.98 -2.03
C MET A 127 3.44 -19.42 -2.12
N ASP A 128 4.46 -20.27 -2.23
CA ASP A 128 5.85 -19.88 -2.41
C ASP A 128 6.05 -19.05 -3.67
N ALA A 129 5.48 -19.49 -4.80
CA ALA A 129 5.52 -18.73 -6.05
C ALA A 129 4.83 -17.35 -5.92
N SER A 130 3.71 -17.29 -5.19
CA SER A 130 3.00 -16.04 -4.92
C SER A 130 3.82 -15.09 -4.05
N ILE A 131 4.42 -15.59 -2.96
CA ILE A 131 5.28 -14.83 -2.06
C ILE A 131 6.50 -14.31 -2.81
N GLN A 132 7.18 -15.17 -3.58
CA GLN A 132 8.40 -14.82 -4.31
C GLN A 132 8.16 -13.69 -5.30
N GLY A 133 7.10 -13.78 -6.13
CA GLY A 133 6.78 -12.72 -7.09
C GLY A 133 6.43 -11.38 -6.42
N ILE A 134 5.70 -11.43 -5.30
CA ILE A 134 5.36 -10.24 -4.51
C ILE A 134 6.63 -9.64 -3.86
N TYR A 135 7.51 -10.48 -3.35
CA TYR A 135 8.78 -10.07 -2.74
C TYR A 135 9.69 -9.37 -3.74
N GLU A 136 9.86 -9.95 -4.93
CA GLU A 136 10.67 -9.35 -6.01
C GLU A 136 10.15 -7.97 -6.41
N ALA A 137 8.82 -7.84 -6.58
CA ALA A 137 8.19 -6.55 -6.86
C ALA A 137 8.31 -5.55 -5.70
N SER A 138 8.36 -6.02 -4.46
CA SER A 138 8.47 -5.16 -3.26
C SER A 138 9.90 -4.71 -2.93
N ARG A 139 10.92 -5.24 -3.61
CA ARG A 139 12.34 -4.96 -3.31
C ARG A 139 12.99 -3.98 -4.30
N THR A 140 12.19 -3.36 -5.17
CA THR A 140 12.63 -2.30 -6.08
C THR A 140 12.73 -0.96 -5.38
#